data_AF-A0A973PGU3-F1
#
_entry.id   AF-A0A973PGU3-F1
#
_cell.length_a   1.000
_cell.length_b   1.000
_cell.length_c   1.000
_cell.angle_alpha   90.00
_cell.angle_beta   90.00
_cell.angle_gamma   90.00
#
_symmetry.space_group_name_H-M   'P 1'
#
loop_
_entity.id
_entity.type
_entity.pdbx_description
1 polymer ?
#
loop_
_entity_poly.entity_id
_entity_poly.type
_entity_poly.pdbx_seq_one_letter_code
_entity_poly.pdbx_strand_id
1 'polypeptide(L)'
;MSGPSQEPGSAGGRSGRAPFMVGSSDPATLAMVARELDSDPDVTVRRTLGSPERPTLVAVEMTPAHAGELRARFGPQVTIEPDSPVQLF
;
A
#
# COMPACT_ATOMS: atom_id res chain seq x y z
N MET A 1 30.62 31.94 -9.31
CA MET A 1 29.58 31.97 -8.25
C MET A 1 28.53 30.95 -8.64
N SER A 2 28.49 29.82 -7.94
CA SER A 2 27.61 28.69 -8.24
C SER A 2 26.17 29.03 -7.85
N GLY A 3 25.23 28.82 -8.77
CA GLY A 3 23.79 28.95 -8.51
C GLY A 3 23.29 27.85 -7.57
N PRO A 4 22.18 28.09 -6.84
CA PRO A 4 21.63 27.10 -5.93
C PRO A 4 21.05 25.92 -6.71
N SER A 5 21.48 24.71 -6.32
CA SER A 5 20.88 23.46 -6.71
C SER A 5 19.39 23.46 -6.30
N GLN A 6 18.49 23.40 -7.27
CA GLN A 6 17.10 23.08 -7.02
C GLN A 6 17.01 21.60 -6.62
N GLU A 7 16.79 21.34 -5.34
CA GLU A 7 16.38 20.04 -4.84
C GLU A 7 14.99 19.69 -5.39
N PRO A 8 14.74 18.45 -5.88
CA PRO A 8 13.43 18.06 -6.34
C PRO A 8 12.46 17.92 -5.15
N GLY A 9 11.59 18.92 -5.01
CA GLY A 9 10.16 18.75 -4.74
C GLY A 9 9.76 17.84 -3.60
N SER A 10 9.78 18.38 -2.38
CA SER A 10 8.86 17.96 -1.31
C SER A 10 7.41 18.16 -1.76
N ALA A 11 6.65 17.08 -1.89
CA ALA A 11 5.21 17.12 -2.14
C ALA A 11 4.46 16.21 -1.13
N GLY A 12 3.96 16.83 -0.05
CA GLY A 12 2.92 16.33 0.89
C GLY A 12 3.34 15.16 1.80
N GLY A 13 3.40 15.23 3.14
CA GLY A 13 2.57 15.96 4.09
C GLY A 13 2.09 15.02 5.20
N ARG A 14 2.94 14.79 6.23
CA ARG A 14 2.59 14.59 7.66
C ARG A 14 2.18 13.23 8.29
N SER A 15 2.34 12.05 7.68
CA SER A 15 2.05 10.78 8.40
C SER A 15 3.09 9.66 8.29
N GLY A 16 4.17 9.82 7.50
CA GLY A 16 5.11 8.73 7.22
C GLY A 16 4.46 7.54 6.47
N ARG A 17 3.22 7.71 6.00
CA ARG A 17 2.49 6.73 5.20
C ARG A 17 2.87 6.86 3.72
N ALA A 18 2.93 5.73 3.04
CA ALA A 18 3.22 5.60 1.62
C ALA A 18 2.16 4.68 0.98
N PRO A 19 1.95 4.76 -0.35
CA PRO A 19 0.99 3.92 -1.03
C PRO A 19 1.58 2.52 -1.26
N PHE A 20 0.74 1.50 -1.03
CA PHE A 20 1.06 0.09 -1.23
C PHE A 20 -0.11 -0.61 -1.95
N MET A 21 0.24 -1.66 -2.68
CA MET A 21 -0.69 -2.64 -3.23
C MET A 21 -0.61 -3.92 -2.42
N VAL A 22 -1.78 -4.47 -2.07
CA VAL A 22 -1.94 -5.74 -1.37
C VAL A 22 -2.68 -6.72 -2.28
N GLY A 23 -2.11 -7.90 -2.47
CA GLY A 23 -2.65 -8.97 -3.30
C GLY A 23 -2.57 -10.34 -2.63
N SER A 24 -3.27 -11.32 -3.19
CA SER A 24 -3.17 -12.73 -2.82
C SER A 24 -3.56 -13.60 -4.02
N SER A 25 -3.02 -14.80 -4.10
CA SER A 25 -3.50 -15.82 -5.04
C SER A 25 -4.82 -16.46 -4.60
N ASP A 26 -5.20 -16.33 -3.32
CA ASP A 26 -6.48 -16.77 -2.78
C ASP A 26 -7.41 -15.57 -2.53
N PRO A 27 -8.51 -15.43 -3.29
CA PRO A 27 -9.47 -14.34 -3.12
C PRO A 27 -10.13 -14.32 -1.73
N ALA A 28 -10.30 -15.47 -1.07
CA ALA A 28 -10.90 -15.51 0.26
C ALA A 28 -9.94 -14.90 1.30
N THR A 29 -8.65 -15.24 1.21
CA THR A 29 -7.60 -14.59 2.00
C THR A 29 -7.56 -13.09 1.76
N LEU A 30 -7.61 -12.63 0.50
CA LEU A 30 -7.59 -11.19 0.22
C LEU A 30 -8.85 -10.47 0.73
N ALA A 31 -10.03 -11.11 0.68
CA ALA A 31 -11.26 -10.55 1.24
C ALA A 31 -11.18 -10.37 2.76
N MET A 32 -10.59 -11.35 3.46
CA MET A 32 -10.34 -11.27 4.90
C MET A 32 -9.37 -10.13 5.23
N VAL A 33 -8.24 -10.05 4.51
CA VAL A 33 -7.25 -8.98 4.68
C VAL A 33 -7.85 -7.61 4.40
N ALA A 34 -8.65 -7.47 3.34
CA ALA A 34 -9.30 -6.20 2.99
C ALA A 34 -10.20 -5.69 4.13
N ARG A 35 -10.98 -6.57 4.77
CA ARG A 35 -11.84 -6.22 5.92
C ARG A 35 -11.04 -5.80 7.15
N GLU A 36 -9.91 -6.47 7.37
CA GLU A 36 -9.00 -6.13 8.46
C GLU A 36 -8.38 -4.75 8.24
N LEU A 37 -7.85 -4.49 7.05
CA LEU A 37 -7.27 -3.20 6.68
C LEU A 37 -8.28 -2.04 6.74
N ASP A 38 -9.54 -2.28 6.42
CA ASP A 38 -10.62 -1.29 6.53
C ASP A 38 -10.95 -0.93 7.99
N SER A 39 -10.68 -1.85 8.91
CA SER A 39 -10.88 -1.65 10.36
C SER A 39 -9.65 -1.10 11.07
N ASP A 40 -8.51 -0.97 10.37
CA ASP A 40 -7.23 -0.56 10.93
C ASP A 40 -7.06 0.97 10.85
N PRO A 41 -6.95 1.70 11.98
CA PRO A 41 -6.79 3.15 11.98
C PRO A 41 -5.46 3.63 11.39
N ASP A 42 -4.46 2.75 11.32
CA ASP A 42 -3.15 3.03 10.75
C ASP A 42 -3.07 2.85 9.24
N VAL A 43 -4.15 2.33 8.65
CA VAL A 43 -4.30 2.11 7.22
C VAL A 43 -5.39 3.01 6.66
N THR A 44 -5.22 3.45 5.42
CA THR A 44 -6.27 4.10 4.65
C THR A 44 -6.48 3.32 3.36
N VAL A 45 -7.62 2.63 3.25
CA VAL A 45 -7.98 1.94 2.02
C VAL A 45 -8.34 2.96 0.95
N ARG A 46 -7.53 3.03 -0.11
CA ARG A 46 -7.73 3.98 -1.22
C ARG A 46 -8.67 3.39 -2.26
N ARG A 47 -8.51 2.09 -2.56
CA ARG A 47 -9.28 1.40 -3.58
C ARG A 47 -9.23 -0.11 -3.38
N THR A 48 -10.35 -0.77 -3.64
CA THR A 48 -10.42 -2.23 -3.81
C THR A 48 -10.80 -2.54 -5.25
N LEU A 49 -10.07 -3.44 -5.90
CA LEU A 49 -10.39 -3.95 -7.23
C LEU A 49 -11.06 -5.31 -7.10
N GLY A 50 -12.12 -5.55 -7.89
CA GLY A 50 -12.96 -6.74 -7.78
C GLY A 50 -14.20 -6.52 -6.89
N SER A 51 -14.93 -7.59 -6.60
CA SER A 51 -16.06 -7.51 -5.67
C SER A 51 -15.57 -7.59 -4.21
N PRO A 52 -16.30 -7.03 -3.23
CA PRO A 52 -15.90 -7.09 -1.82
C PRO A 52 -15.70 -8.52 -1.28
N GLU A 53 -16.40 -9.51 -1.85
CA GLU A 53 -16.30 -10.93 -1.47
C GLU A 53 -15.16 -11.65 -2.19
N ARG A 54 -14.68 -11.11 -3.32
CA ARG A 54 -13.64 -11.69 -4.17
C ARG A 54 -12.76 -10.58 -4.75
N PRO A 55 -12.03 -9.82 -3.91
CA PRO A 55 -11.12 -8.80 -4.39
C PRO A 55 -9.94 -9.44 -5.12
N THR A 56 -9.36 -8.69 -6.05
CA THR A 56 -8.15 -9.07 -6.79
C THR A 56 -6.95 -8.22 -6.40
N LEU A 57 -7.19 -7.02 -5.85
CA LEU A 57 -6.16 -6.10 -5.37
C LEU A 57 -6.77 -5.12 -4.36
N VAL A 58 -6.00 -4.71 -3.36
CA VAL A 58 -6.35 -3.61 -2.46
C VAL A 58 -5.22 -2.58 -2.47
N ALA A 59 -5.50 -1.35 -2.88
CA ALA A 59 -4.58 -0.22 -2.80
C ALA A 59 -4.83 0.54 -1.50
N VAL A 60 -3.76 0.77 -0.75
CA VAL A 60 -3.81 1.32 0.61
C VAL A 60 -2.69 2.33 0.84
N GLU A 61 -2.88 3.23 1.79
CA GLU A 61 -1.83 4.07 2.35
C GLU A 61 -1.56 3.64 3.79
N MET A 62 -0.31 3.30 4.09
CA MET A 62 0.12 2.86 5.43
C MET A 62 1.60 3.17 5.63
N THR A 63 2.14 3.01 6.85
CA THR A 63 3.58 3.16 7.07
C THR A 63 4.36 1.93 6.55
N PRO A 64 5.62 2.09 6.11
CA PRO A 64 6.45 0.94 5.73
C PRO A 64 6.66 -0.09 6.85
N ALA A 65 6.67 0.36 8.11
CA ALA A 65 6.77 -0.54 9.27
C ALA A 65 5.54 -1.45 9.36
N HIS A 66 4.34 -0.87 9.24
CA HIS A 66 3.08 -1.62 9.24
C HIS A 66 2.97 -2.57 8.04
N ALA A 67 3.46 -2.15 6.86
CA ALA A 67 3.56 -3.05 5.70
C ALA A 67 4.48 -4.25 5.99
N GLY A 68 5.57 -4.06 6.74
CA GLY A 68 6.46 -5.13 7.21
C GLY A 68 5.77 -6.08 8.19
N GLU A 69 4.98 -5.55 9.13
CA GLU A 69 4.21 -6.34 10.10
C GLU A 69 3.16 -7.22 9.40
N LEU A 70 2.42 -6.66 8.44
CA LEU A 70 1.45 -7.41 7.63
C LEU A 70 2.13 -8.53 6.83
N ARG A 71 3.28 -8.27 6.20
CA ARG A 71 4.07 -9.31 5.52
C ARG A 71 4.49 -10.42 6.48
N ALA A 72 4.98 -10.06 7.67
CA ALA A 72 5.41 -11.04 8.66
C ALA A 72 4.25 -11.90 9.18
N ARG A 73 3.06 -11.30 9.32
CA ARG A 73 1.86 -11.98 9.83
C ARG A 73 1.21 -12.93 8.82
N PHE A 74 1.02 -12.48 7.57
CA PHE A 74 0.35 -13.27 6.53
C PHE A 74 1.33 -14.14 5.72
N GLY A 75 2.62 -13.84 5.80
CA GLY A 75 3.67 -14.60 5.13
C GLY A 75 3.44 -14.66 3.60
N PRO A 76 3.68 -15.82 2.96
CA PRO A 76 3.65 -15.95 1.51
C PRO A 76 2.24 -15.92 0.91
N GLN A 77 1.18 -15.92 1.74
CA GLN A 77 -0.20 -15.90 1.25
C GLN A 77 -0.61 -14.51 0.75
N VAL A 78 0.10 -13.46 1.14
CA VAL A 78 -0.20 -12.07 0.77
C VAL A 78 1.04 -11.43 0.16
N THR A 79 0.88 -10.84 -1.01
CA THR A 79 1.88 -9.95 -1.59
C THR A 79 1.58 -8.52 -1.15
N ILE A 80 2.61 -7.81 -0.72
CA ILE A 80 2.52 -6.37 -0.44
C ILE A 80 3.64 -5.73 -1.25
N GLU A 81 3.36 -4.67 -1.98
CA GLU A 81 4.33 -4.01 -2.85
C GLU A 81 4.12 -2.49 -2.79
N PRO A 82 5.18 -1.66 -2.81
CA PRO A 82 5.01 -0.23 -2.96
C PRO A 82 4.29 0.11 -4.26
N ASP A 83 3.28 0.98 -4.19
CA ASP A 83 2.58 1.49 -5.38
C ASP A 83 3.38 2.66 -5.98
N SER A 84 4.45 2.32 -6.69
CA SER A 84 5.32 3.30 -7.35
C SER A 84 4.85 3.56 -8.79
N PRO A 85 4.81 4.81 -9.24
CA PRO A 85 4.49 5.12 -10.62
C PRO A 85 5.53 4.49 -11.56
N VAL A 86 5.05 3.92 -12.68
CA VAL A 86 5.91 3.41 -13.75
C VAL A 86 6.59 4.60 -14.43
N GLN A 87 7.92 4.64 -14.44
CA GLN A 87 8.67 5.60 -15.23
C GLN A 87 8.71 5.12 -16.69
N LEU A 88 7.99 5.80 -17.57
CA LEU A 88 8.10 5.61 -19.01
C LEU A 88 9.24 6.51 -19.52
N PHE A 89 10.29 5.90 -20.06
CA PHE A 89 11.42 6.58 -20.71
C PHE A 89 11.21 6.61 -22.23
#